data_AF-A0A1G0PCU6-F1
#
_entry.id   AF-A0A1G0PCU6-F1
#
_cell.length_a   1.000
_cell.length_b   1.000
_cell.length_c   1.000
_cell.angle_alpha   90.00
_cell.angle_beta   90.00
_cell.angle_gamma   90.00
#
_symmetry.space_group_name_H-M   'P 1'
#
loop_
_entity.id
_entity.type
_entity.pdbx_description
1 polymer ?
#
loop_
_entity_poly.entity_id
_entity_poly.type
_entity_poly.pdbx_seq_one_letter_code
_entity_poly.pdbx_strand_id
1 'polypeptide(L)'
;MTGTIVLYFDDWGYKEAKFEKTEMKMMGISVKENKVTIIDGEWTYNINLDQKTGTKIKTPFVEQIIETSGSNDLTNFGEQLMKNMGGKIAGKESVLGKECDIWEIKNLGSKILVWNWVPLKSDVNFMGQKIAQTATKFDENASVPSEKLMIPPGVTISDGVDINSILNKMKSGGKK
;
A
#
# COMPACT_ATOMS: atom_id res chain seq x y z
N MET A 1 -0.85 -10.98 15.47
CA MET A 1 0.33 -10.26 14.97
C MET A 1 0.24 -8.83 15.47
N THR A 2 1.35 -8.25 15.90
CA THR A 2 1.45 -6.81 16.26
C THR A 2 2.67 -6.23 15.56
N GLY A 3 2.70 -4.92 15.35
CA GLY A 3 3.82 -4.31 14.65
C GLY A 3 3.76 -2.80 14.58
N THR A 4 4.77 -2.23 13.94
CA THR A 4 4.88 -0.80 13.65
C THR A 4 5.09 -0.59 12.17
N ILE A 5 4.50 0.50 11.67
CA ILE A 5 4.61 0.92 10.28
C ILE A 5 5.07 2.37 10.26
N VAL A 6 6.03 2.67 9.40
CA VAL A 6 6.39 4.04 9.04
C VAL A 6 6.26 4.17 7.53
N LEU A 7 5.36 5.05 7.09
CA LEU A 7 5.16 5.38 5.69
C LEU A 7 5.81 6.73 5.41
N TYR A 8 6.78 6.74 4.51
CA TYR A 8 7.29 7.94 3.88
C TYR A 8 6.68 8.02 2.48
N PHE A 9 6.25 9.19 2.07
CA PHE A 9 5.74 9.43 0.73
C PHE A 9 6.18 10.81 0.24
N ASP A 10 6.41 10.91 -1.06
CA ASP A 10 6.76 12.13 -1.78
C ASP A 10 6.09 12.09 -3.17
N ASP A 11 6.13 13.21 -3.91
CA ASP A 11 5.52 13.34 -5.23
C ASP A 11 4.05 12.86 -5.24
N TRP A 12 3.27 13.27 -4.22
CA TRP A 12 1.86 12.89 -4.04
C TRP A 12 1.60 11.38 -3.97
N GLY A 13 2.57 10.60 -3.47
CA GLY A 13 2.48 9.13 -3.37
C GLY A 13 3.01 8.41 -4.61
N TYR A 14 3.56 9.13 -5.60
CA TYR A 14 4.27 8.50 -6.71
C TYR A 14 5.58 7.83 -6.25
N LYS A 15 6.18 8.36 -5.18
CA LYS A 15 7.30 7.74 -4.48
C LYS A 15 6.93 7.44 -3.04
N GLU A 16 7.09 6.19 -2.63
CA GLU A 16 6.75 5.76 -1.27
C GLU A 16 7.75 4.76 -0.73
N ALA A 17 7.93 4.77 0.60
CA ALA A 17 8.60 3.72 1.32
C ALA A 17 7.85 3.39 2.61
N LYS A 18 7.37 2.15 2.68
CA LYS A 18 6.64 1.61 3.83
C LYS A 18 7.52 0.62 4.57
N PHE A 19 8.05 1.04 5.72
CA PHE A 19 8.81 0.20 6.62
C PHE A 19 7.85 -0.51 7.58
N GLU A 20 7.92 -1.84 7.64
CA GLU A 20 7.07 -2.65 8.50
C GLU A 20 7.93 -3.56 9.38
N LYS A 21 7.70 -3.49 10.68
CA LYS A 21 8.24 -4.44 11.66
C LYS A 21 7.10 -5.12 12.37
N THR A 22 6.97 -6.43 12.21
CA THR A 22 5.90 -7.21 12.83
C THR A 22 6.43 -8.38 13.63
N GLU A 23 5.66 -8.80 14.63
CA GLU A 23 5.88 -10.00 15.40
C GLU A 23 4.58 -10.81 15.45
N MET A 24 4.70 -12.09 15.09
CA MET A 24 3.64 -13.09 15.21
C MET A 24 4.09 -14.17 16.18
N LYS A 25 3.35 -14.32 17.28
CA LYS A 25 3.53 -15.44 18.21
C LYS A 25 2.56 -16.55 17.85
N MET A 26 3.07 -17.74 17.59
CA MET A 26 2.27 -18.92 17.27
C MET A 26 2.88 -20.14 17.96
N MET A 27 2.09 -20.85 18.77
CA MET A 27 2.52 -22.10 19.44
C MET A 27 3.86 -21.98 20.21
N GLY A 28 4.09 -20.86 20.91
CA GLY A 28 5.32 -20.62 21.67
C GLY A 28 6.53 -20.17 20.83
N ILE A 29 6.41 -20.15 19.50
CA ILE A 29 7.42 -19.64 18.57
C ILE A 29 7.08 -18.18 18.23
N SER A 30 8.10 -17.32 18.22
CA SER A 30 7.96 -15.94 17.74
C SER A 30 8.59 -15.80 16.36
N VAL A 31 7.78 -15.41 15.37
CA VAL A 31 8.21 -15.10 14.01
C VAL A 31 8.20 -13.58 13.86
N LYS A 32 9.37 -13.00 13.56
CA LYS A 32 9.54 -11.57 13.33
C LYS A 32 9.73 -11.31 11.85
N GLU A 33 9.14 -10.22 11.37
CA GLU A 33 9.33 -9.74 10.00
C GLU A 33 9.81 -8.28 10.06
N ASN A 34 10.84 -7.98 9.28
CA ASN A 34 11.39 -6.65 9.09
C ASN A 34 11.53 -6.41 7.59
N LYS A 35 10.64 -5.59 7.03
CA LYS A 35 10.57 -5.38 5.58
C LYS A 35 10.40 -3.92 5.22
N VAL A 36 10.74 -3.60 3.98
CA VAL A 36 10.36 -2.34 3.34
C VAL A 36 9.70 -2.63 2.00
N THR A 37 8.57 -1.96 1.75
CA THR A 37 8.00 -1.86 0.40
C THR A 37 8.33 -0.48 -0.15
N ILE A 38 8.95 -0.42 -1.32
CA ILE A 38 9.32 0.84 -1.98
C ILE A 38 8.57 0.93 -3.30
N ILE A 39 8.00 2.10 -3.60
CA ILE A 39 7.44 2.46 -4.89
C ILE A 39 8.28 3.61 -5.42
N ASP A 40 8.88 3.45 -6.60
CA ASP A 40 9.69 4.49 -7.25
C ASP A 40 9.01 5.12 -8.47
N GLY A 41 7.77 4.70 -8.73
CA GLY A 41 6.96 5.14 -9.85
C GLY A 41 6.76 4.06 -10.91
N GLU A 42 7.77 3.29 -11.27
CA GLU A 42 7.64 2.19 -12.25
C GLU A 42 7.57 0.82 -11.56
N TRP A 43 8.35 0.65 -10.49
CA TRP A 43 8.54 -0.62 -9.81
C TRP A 43 8.12 -0.52 -8.35
N THR A 44 7.48 -1.60 -7.90
CA THR A 44 7.23 -1.86 -6.49
C THR A 44 8.20 -2.94 -6.03
N TYR A 45 9.06 -2.59 -5.09
CA TYR A 45 10.04 -3.46 -4.46
C TYR A 45 9.50 -3.96 -3.13
N ASN A 46 9.59 -5.26 -2.89
CA ASN A 46 9.28 -5.88 -1.60
C ASN A 46 10.56 -6.50 -1.06
N ILE A 47 11.11 -5.92 0.01
CA ILE A 47 12.46 -6.25 0.49
C ILE A 47 12.39 -6.74 1.94
N ASN A 48 12.96 -7.92 2.19
CA ASN A 48 13.27 -8.37 3.54
C ASN A 48 14.61 -7.74 3.98
N LEU A 49 14.55 -6.89 5.00
CA LEU A 49 15.70 -6.11 5.46
C LEU A 49 16.72 -6.97 6.22
N ASP A 50 16.28 -8.04 6.87
CA ASP A 50 17.16 -8.93 7.63
C ASP A 50 17.93 -9.88 6.68
N GLN A 51 17.24 -10.39 5.65
CA GLN A 51 17.83 -11.27 4.63
C GLN A 51 18.57 -10.49 3.54
N LYS A 52 18.34 -9.17 3.43
CA LYS A 52 18.88 -8.31 2.37
C LYS A 52 18.55 -8.84 0.96
N THR A 53 17.35 -9.35 0.80
CA THR A 53 16.82 -9.83 -0.47
C THR A 53 15.45 -9.26 -0.71
N GLY A 54 15.08 -9.10 -1.97
CA GLY A 54 13.75 -8.62 -2.33
C GLY A 54 13.36 -8.99 -3.74
N THR A 55 12.10 -8.73 -4.05
CA THR A 55 11.56 -8.86 -5.39
C THR A 55 11.07 -7.51 -5.89
N LYS A 56 11.10 -7.31 -7.21
CA LYS A 56 10.43 -6.18 -7.86
C LYS A 56 9.30 -6.67 -8.76
N ILE A 57 8.20 -5.94 -8.77
CA ILE A 57 7.10 -6.11 -9.73
C ILE A 57 6.79 -4.76 -10.33
N LYS A 58 6.26 -4.72 -11.56
CA LYS A 58 5.79 -3.47 -12.15
C LYS A 58 4.67 -2.92 -11.28
N THR A 59 4.76 -1.66 -10.88
CA THR A 59 3.77 -1.05 -10.01
C THR A 59 2.40 -1.09 -10.70
N PRO A 60 1.38 -1.67 -10.04
CA PRO A 60 0.04 -1.72 -10.60
C PRO A 60 -0.49 -0.32 -10.89
N PHE A 61 -1.30 -0.20 -11.95
CA PHE A 61 -2.01 1.04 -12.31
C PHE A 61 -1.15 2.23 -12.74
N VAL A 62 0.18 2.13 -12.81
CA VAL A 62 1.05 3.22 -13.29
C VAL A 62 0.69 3.68 -14.69
N GLU A 63 0.42 2.75 -15.60
CA GLU A 63 0.01 3.08 -16.97
C GLU A 63 -1.32 3.84 -16.98
N GLN A 64 -2.29 3.41 -16.17
CA GLN A 64 -3.58 4.09 -16.03
C GLN A 64 -3.45 5.46 -15.35
N ILE A 65 -2.54 5.61 -14.38
CA ILE A 65 -2.24 6.90 -13.75
C ILE A 65 -1.62 7.84 -14.78
N ILE A 66 -0.64 7.39 -15.58
CA ILE A 66 -0.01 8.20 -16.62
C ILE A 66 -1.04 8.64 -17.67
N GLU A 67 -1.86 7.71 -18.15
CA GLU A 67 -2.95 8.00 -19.10
C GLU A 67 -3.96 9.02 -18.54
N THR A 68 -4.28 8.94 -17.25
CA THR A 68 -5.23 9.85 -16.56
C THR A 68 -4.55 11.16 -16.12
N SER A 69 -3.24 11.19 -15.94
CA SER A 69 -2.49 12.37 -15.49
C SER A 69 -2.39 13.44 -16.57
N GLY A 70 -2.47 13.06 -17.85
CA GLY A 70 -2.51 13.99 -18.99
C GLY A 70 -3.75 14.89 -19.02
N SER A 71 -4.77 14.63 -18.21
CA SER A 71 -6.04 15.37 -18.19
C SER A 71 -6.27 16.25 -16.95
N ASN A 72 -5.24 16.53 -16.13
CA ASN A 72 -5.36 17.25 -14.84
C ASN A 72 -6.26 16.58 -13.79
N ASP A 73 -6.59 15.29 -13.94
CA ASP A 73 -7.68 14.63 -13.20
C ASP A 73 -7.21 13.67 -12.08
N LEU A 74 -5.96 13.80 -11.62
CA LEU A 74 -5.36 12.90 -10.62
C LEU A 74 -6.12 12.88 -9.29
N THR A 75 -6.76 13.99 -8.90
CA THR A 75 -7.62 14.02 -7.70
C THR A 75 -8.82 13.09 -7.83
N ASN A 76 -9.37 12.94 -9.05
CA ASN A 76 -10.47 12.02 -9.30
C ASN A 76 -9.99 10.58 -9.49
N PHE A 77 -8.73 10.35 -9.87
CA PHE A 77 -8.19 9.00 -10.04
C PHE A 77 -8.31 8.17 -8.75
N GLY A 78 -7.89 8.72 -7.60
CA GLY A 78 -8.00 8.02 -6.32
C GLY A 78 -9.44 7.65 -5.96
N GLU A 79 -10.37 8.57 -6.20
CA GLU A 79 -11.80 8.34 -5.97
C GLU A 79 -12.38 7.30 -6.92
N GLN A 80 -12.06 7.39 -8.20
CA GLN A 80 -12.48 6.43 -9.21
C GLN A 80 -11.93 5.04 -8.90
N LEU A 81 -10.67 4.93 -8.47
CA LEU A 81 -10.07 3.67 -8.06
C LEU A 81 -10.82 3.06 -6.87
N MET A 82 -11.09 3.84 -5.82
CA MET A 82 -11.85 3.38 -4.66
C MET A 82 -13.26 2.92 -5.05
N LYS A 83 -13.95 3.69 -5.90
CA LYS A 83 -15.29 3.33 -6.41
C LYS A 83 -15.26 2.07 -7.28
N ASN A 84 -14.25 1.91 -8.15
CA ASN A 84 -14.07 0.73 -9.00
C ASN A 84 -13.83 -0.54 -8.17
N MET A 85 -13.22 -0.40 -6.98
CA MET A 85 -13.09 -1.50 -6.02
C MET A 85 -14.40 -1.81 -5.26
N GLY A 86 -15.46 -1.03 -5.46
CA GLY A 86 -16.73 -1.13 -4.75
C GLY A 86 -16.83 -0.25 -3.50
N GLY A 87 -15.87 0.66 -3.32
CA GLY A 87 -15.79 1.59 -2.19
C GLY A 87 -16.90 2.63 -2.20
N LYS A 88 -17.42 2.93 -1.01
CA LYS A 88 -18.41 3.98 -0.77
C LYS A 88 -18.06 4.77 0.47
N ILE A 89 -18.33 6.07 0.45
CA ILE A 89 -18.24 6.91 1.64
C ILE A 89 -19.42 6.57 2.55
N ALA A 90 -19.13 6.21 3.80
CA ALA A 90 -20.11 5.82 4.83
C ALA A 90 -20.27 6.88 5.93
N GLY A 91 -19.43 7.91 5.94
CA GLY A 91 -19.49 9.00 6.93
C GLY A 91 -18.13 9.65 7.12
N LYS A 92 -17.97 10.34 8.25
CA LYS A 92 -16.74 11.02 8.65
C LYS A 92 -16.35 10.66 10.07
N GLU A 93 -15.06 10.56 10.34
CA GLU A 93 -14.50 10.29 11.69
C GLU A 93 -13.15 11.01 11.81
N SER A 94 -12.87 11.60 12.96
CA SER A 94 -11.60 12.30 13.19
C SER A 94 -10.50 11.35 13.66
N VAL A 95 -9.34 11.41 13.02
CA VAL A 95 -8.12 10.68 13.42
C VAL A 95 -6.97 11.68 13.54
N LEU A 96 -6.28 11.72 14.68
CA LEU A 96 -5.20 12.68 14.95
C LEU A 96 -5.61 14.16 14.70
N GLY A 97 -6.87 14.50 15.02
CA GLY A 97 -7.42 15.85 14.81
C GLY A 97 -7.74 16.19 13.35
N LYS A 98 -7.66 15.22 12.43
CA LYS A 98 -7.96 15.37 11.00
C LYS A 98 -9.29 14.68 10.69
N GLU A 99 -10.20 15.40 10.03
CA GLU A 99 -11.50 14.86 9.62
C GLU A 99 -11.32 13.93 8.41
N CYS A 100 -11.48 12.63 8.60
CA CYS A 100 -11.33 11.63 7.55
C CYS A 100 -12.70 11.24 6.97
N ASP A 101 -12.73 10.96 5.67
CA ASP A 101 -13.83 10.23 5.05
C ASP A 101 -13.71 8.73 5.36
N ILE A 102 -14.80 8.13 5.81
CA ILE A 102 -14.89 6.68 6.02
C ILE A 102 -15.25 6.02 4.69
N TRP A 103 -14.32 5.28 4.12
CA TRP A 103 -14.53 4.42 2.97
C TRP A 103 -14.82 2.99 3.40
N GLU A 104 -15.93 2.42 2.92
CA GLU A 104 -16.26 1.01 3.08
C GLU A 104 -16.22 0.28 1.74
N ILE A 105 -15.46 -0.81 1.68
CA ILE A 105 -15.39 -1.73 0.55
C ILE A 105 -15.94 -3.08 1.02
N LYS A 106 -17.26 -3.26 0.89
CA LYS A 106 -18.00 -4.38 1.51
C LYS A 106 -17.55 -5.76 1.02
N ASN A 107 -17.29 -5.89 -0.28
CA ASN A 107 -16.75 -7.10 -0.91
C ASN A 107 -15.37 -7.52 -0.36
N LEU A 108 -14.60 -6.58 0.18
CA LEU A 108 -13.30 -6.85 0.82
C LEU A 108 -13.38 -6.82 2.35
N GLY A 109 -14.58 -6.69 2.93
CA GLY A 109 -14.76 -6.52 4.38
C GLY A 109 -13.86 -5.42 4.97
N SER A 110 -13.67 -4.33 4.22
CA SER A 110 -12.68 -3.30 4.52
C SER A 110 -13.33 -1.96 4.88
N LYS A 111 -12.83 -1.33 5.93
CA LYS A 111 -13.14 0.06 6.32
C LYS A 111 -11.82 0.84 6.41
N ILE A 112 -11.74 1.97 5.74
CA ILE A 112 -10.53 2.82 5.70
C ILE A 112 -10.95 4.26 5.98
N LEU A 113 -10.23 4.95 6.86
CA LEU A 113 -10.42 6.37 7.12
C LEU A 113 -9.31 7.13 6.40
N VAL A 114 -9.73 7.96 5.45
CA VAL A 114 -8.82 8.65 4.53
C VAL A 114 -8.95 10.16 4.75
N TRP A 115 -7.82 10.82 4.97
CA TRP A 115 -7.73 12.29 5.02
C TRP A 115 -6.83 12.76 3.88
N ASN A 116 -7.34 13.61 2.98
CA ASN A 116 -6.60 14.09 1.81
C ASN A 116 -5.89 12.98 1.02
N TRP A 117 -6.60 11.87 0.75
CA TRP A 117 -6.05 10.66 0.10
C TRP A 117 -4.95 9.92 0.87
N VAL A 118 -4.69 10.30 2.13
CA VAL A 118 -3.79 9.59 3.05
C VAL A 118 -4.60 8.71 4.01
N PRO A 119 -4.41 7.38 4.03
CA PRO A 119 -5.08 6.50 4.97
C PRO A 119 -4.51 6.65 6.38
N LEU A 120 -5.33 7.11 7.33
CA LEU A 120 -4.92 7.26 8.74
C LEU A 120 -5.37 6.09 9.62
N LYS A 121 -6.34 5.30 9.15
CA LYS A 121 -6.79 4.08 9.83
C LYS A 121 -7.37 3.10 8.81
N SER A 122 -7.13 1.82 9.02
CA SER A 122 -7.70 0.76 8.20
C SER A 122 -8.05 -0.46 9.04
N ASP A 123 -9.18 -1.08 8.71
CA ASP A 123 -9.65 -2.36 9.21
C ASP A 123 -9.97 -3.20 7.98
N VAL A 124 -9.20 -4.25 7.73
CA VAL A 124 -9.33 -5.10 6.54
C VAL A 124 -9.51 -6.55 6.97
N ASN A 125 -10.44 -7.27 6.36
CA ASN A 125 -10.53 -8.71 6.47
C ASN A 125 -9.89 -9.36 5.24
N PHE A 126 -8.68 -9.88 5.40
CA PHE A 126 -7.95 -10.54 4.33
C PHE A 126 -7.83 -12.04 4.63
N MET A 127 -8.41 -12.88 3.77
CA MET A 127 -8.38 -14.34 3.89
C MET A 127 -8.81 -14.86 5.29
N GLY A 128 -9.81 -14.22 5.91
CA GLY A 128 -10.32 -14.58 7.23
C GLY A 128 -9.49 -14.03 8.40
N GLN A 129 -8.43 -13.27 8.14
CA GLN A 129 -7.65 -12.56 9.14
C GLN A 129 -8.02 -11.09 9.18
N LYS A 130 -8.37 -10.60 10.37
CA LYS A 130 -8.59 -9.17 10.60
C LYS A 130 -7.25 -8.47 10.81
N ILE A 131 -6.94 -7.52 9.94
CA ILE A 131 -5.77 -6.65 10.01
C ILE A 131 -6.27 -5.24 10.30
N ALA A 132 -5.81 -4.67 11.41
CA ALA A 132 -6.16 -3.31 11.80
C ALA A 132 -4.89 -2.46 11.96
N GLN A 133 -4.91 -1.25 11.42
CA GLN A 133 -3.82 -0.28 11.50
C GLN A 133 -4.39 1.08 11.85
N THR A 134 -3.71 1.82 12.72
CA THR A 134 -4.10 3.19 13.10
C THR A 134 -2.84 4.03 13.22
N ALA A 135 -2.83 5.16 12.53
CA ALA A 135 -1.75 6.12 12.62
C ALA A 135 -1.70 6.71 14.03
N THR A 136 -0.51 6.69 14.63
CA THR A 136 -0.25 7.28 15.94
C THR A 136 0.45 8.63 15.83
N LYS A 137 1.03 8.94 14.68
CA LYS A 137 1.70 10.19 14.34
C LYS A 137 1.55 10.48 12.85
N PHE A 138 1.43 11.75 12.50
CA PHE A 138 1.45 12.23 11.12
C PHE A 138 2.19 13.57 11.07
N ASP A 139 3.27 13.63 10.30
CA ASP A 139 4.06 14.85 10.11
C ASP A 139 3.73 15.44 8.73
N GLU A 140 2.95 16.51 8.72
CA GLU A 140 2.54 17.18 7.49
C GLU A 140 3.68 18.06 6.94
N ASN A 141 3.89 18.04 5.62
CA ASN A 141 4.97 18.78 4.94
C ASN A 141 6.38 18.45 5.50
N ALA A 142 6.58 17.22 5.96
CA ALA A 142 7.89 16.77 6.42
C ALA A 142 8.88 16.71 5.24
N SER A 143 10.12 17.15 5.48
CA SER A 143 11.21 16.91 4.53
C SER A 143 11.61 15.42 4.59
N VAL A 144 11.22 14.65 3.59
CA VAL A 144 11.56 13.22 3.49
C VAL A 144 13.00 13.08 2.95
N PRO A 145 13.93 12.47 3.70
CA PRO A 145 15.27 12.21 3.17
C PRO A 145 15.19 11.23 2.00
N SER A 146 15.81 11.57 0.87
CA SER A 146 15.79 10.73 -0.34
C SER A 146 16.26 9.29 -0.09
N GLU A 147 17.24 9.11 0.80
CA GLU A 147 17.74 7.80 1.22
C GLU A 147 16.67 6.87 1.79
N LYS A 148 15.58 7.41 2.36
CA LYS A 148 14.46 6.61 2.89
C LYS A 148 13.59 6.03 1.78
N LEU A 149 13.60 6.64 0.60
CA LEU A 149 12.83 6.24 -0.58
C LEU A 149 13.66 5.35 -1.53
N MET A 150 14.93 5.10 -1.21
CA MET A 150 15.84 4.30 -2.03
C MET A 150 16.00 2.88 -1.48
N ILE A 151 16.32 1.95 -2.38
CA ILE A 151 16.67 0.57 -2.02
C ILE A 151 17.88 0.60 -1.08
N PRO A 152 17.82 -0.04 0.10
CA PRO A 152 18.94 -0.08 1.02
C PRO A 152 20.19 -0.73 0.39
N PRO A 153 21.40 -0.27 0.73
CA PRO A 153 22.63 -0.80 0.16
C PRO A 153 22.84 -2.28 0.52
N GLY A 154 23.34 -3.06 -0.44
CA GLY A 154 23.63 -4.48 -0.26
C GLY A 154 22.42 -5.41 -0.34
N VAL A 155 21.26 -4.91 -0.78
CA VAL A 155 20.08 -5.74 -1.07
C VAL A 155 20.20 -6.35 -2.47
N THR A 156 19.94 -7.66 -2.58
CA THR A 156 19.81 -8.34 -3.88
C THR A 156 18.35 -8.36 -4.31
N ILE A 157 18.05 -7.81 -5.49
CA ILE A 157 16.71 -7.76 -6.06
C ILE A 157 16.59 -8.75 -7.21
N SER A 158 15.57 -9.61 -7.18
CA SER A 158 15.15 -10.44 -8.30
C SER A 158 13.81 -10.00 -8.86
N ASP A 159 13.43 -10.46 -10.05
CA ASP A 159 12.08 -10.25 -10.54
C ASP A 159 11.08 -11.06 -9.71
N GLY A 160 9.99 -10.40 -9.31
CA GLY A 160 8.84 -11.02 -8.68
C GLY A 160 7.90 -11.63 -9.72
N VAL A 161 6.99 -12.48 -9.25
CA VAL A 161 5.95 -13.04 -10.12
C VAL A 161 4.96 -11.94 -10.52
N ASP A 162 4.92 -11.58 -11.79
CA ASP A 162 3.94 -10.63 -12.32
C ASP A 162 2.54 -11.25 -12.31
N ILE A 163 1.76 -10.90 -11.27
CA ILE A 163 0.39 -11.38 -11.09
C ILE A 163 -0.51 -10.92 -12.24
N ASN A 164 -0.24 -9.77 -12.90
CA ASN A 164 -1.04 -9.32 -14.04
C ASN A 164 -0.86 -10.25 -15.25
N SER A 165 0.38 -10.71 -15.50
CA SER A 165 0.64 -11.74 -16.52
C SER A 165 -0.12 -13.04 -16.25
N ILE A 166 -0.26 -13.43 -14.98
CA ILE A 166 -0.97 -14.64 -14.56
C ILE A 166 -2.48 -14.46 -14.72
N LEU A 167 -3.03 -13.35 -14.21
CA LEU A 167 -4.45 -13.02 -14.28
C LEU A 167 -4.93 -12.85 -15.73
N ASN A 168 -4.11 -12.24 -16.59
CA ASN A 168 -4.43 -12.10 -18.02
C ASN A 168 -4.44 -13.45 -18.74
N LYS A 169 -3.49 -14.34 -18.43
CA LYS A 169 -3.48 -15.72 -18.96
C LYS A 169 -4.70 -16.52 -18.50
N MET A 170 -5.11 -16.38 -17.25
CA MET A 170 -6.32 -17.03 -16.72
C MET A 170 -7.59 -16.49 -17.38
N LYS A 171 -7.69 -15.18 -17.65
CA LYS A 171 -8.82 -14.58 -18.38
C LYS A 171 -8.86 -15.01 -19.84
N SER A 172 -7.72 -15.18 -20.51
CA SER A 172 -7.67 -15.65 -21.91
C SER A 172 -7.91 -17.15 -22.07
N GLY A 173 -7.71 -17.95 -21.02
CA GLY A 173 -7.88 -19.41 -21.04
C GLY A 173 -9.33 -19.90 -20.89
N GLY A 174 -10.29 -18.99 -20.63
CA GLY A 174 -11.72 -19.31 -20.46
C GLY A 174 -12.55 -19.29 -21.74
N LYS A 175 -11.96 -19.05 -22.92
CA LYS A 175 -12.63 -19.22 -24.21
C LYS A 175 -12.24 -20.56 -24.83
N LYS A 176 -13.01 -21.60 -24.50
CA LYS A 176 -13.27 -22.74 -25.39
C LYS A 176 -14.77 -22.89 -25.54
#